data_AF-A0A2S7PKH8-F1
#
_entry.id   AF-A0A2S7PKH8-F1
#
_cell.length_a   1.000
_cell.length_b   1.000
_cell.length_c   1.000
_cell.angle_alpha   90.00
_cell.angle_beta   90.00
_cell.angle_gamma   90.00
#
_symmetry.space_group_name_H-M   'P 1'
#
loop_
_entity.id
_entity.type
_entity.pdbx_description
1 polymer ?
#
loop_
_entity_poly.entity_id
_entity_poly.type
_entity_poly.pdbx_seq_one_letter_code
_entity_poly.pdbx_strand_id
1 'polypeptide(L)'
;MEYLPLKPRQAAALGWLKDNPTESPTSAARINHKPNEKAFLKQVQRASSQNKILKPYQDEAIRTLLLNVIRYIKLQENPAFNRPSRGWFLEWWHRNKLYKIKTKPLVIVRLTSQVEVKY
;
A
#
# COMPACT_ATOMS: atom_id res chain seq x y z
N MET A 1 39.64 -9.08 -8.10
CA MET A 1 38.26 -9.28 -7.61
C MET A 1 37.34 -9.22 -8.82
N GLU A 2 36.78 -10.37 -9.19
CA GLU A 2 35.88 -10.45 -10.34
C GLU A 2 34.52 -9.88 -9.96
N TYR A 3 34.14 -8.81 -10.64
CA TYR A 3 32.99 -8.01 -10.28
C TYR A 3 31.74 -8.63 -10.88
N LEU A 4 30.93 -9.33 -10.06
CA LEU A 4 29.66 -9.93 -10.49
C LEU A 4 28.79 -8.92 -11.26
N PRO A 5 28.05 -9.33 -12.30
CA PRO A 5 27.17 -8.43 -13.01
C PRO A 5 26.12 -7.76 -12.10
N LEU A 6 25.56 -6.64 -12.55
CA LEU A 6 24.73 -5.75 -11.73
C LEU A 6 23.47 -6.42 -11.13
N LYS A 7 22.91 -7.40 -11.85
CA LYS A 7 21.72 -8.17 -11.46
C LYS A 7 22.00 -9.16 -10.31
N PRO A 8 23.03 -10.02 -10.36
CA PRO A 8 23.37 -10.89 -9.23
C PRO A 8 23.66 -10.12 -7.93
N ARG A 9 24.27 -8.94 -8.01
CA ARG A 9 24.47 -8.08 -6.82
C ARG A 9 23.17 -7.53 -6.23
N GLN A 10 22.11 -7.35 -7.04
CA GLN A 10 20.78 -6.98 -6.52
C GLN A 10 20.15 -8.12 -5.75
N ALA A 11 20.18 -9.32 -6.33
CA ALA A 11 19.61 -10.49 -5.71
C ALA A 11 20.31 -10.78 -4.37
N ALA A 12 21.64 -10.68 -4.34
CA ALA A 12 22.43 -10.84 -3.11
C ALA A 12 22.08 -9.77 -2.06
N ALA A 13 21.93 -8.49 -2.44
CA ALA A 13 21.54 -7.43 -1.52
C ALA A 13 20.13 -7.60 -0.95
N LEU A 14 19.18 -8.07 -1.75
CA LEU A 14 17.81 -8.37 -1.31
C LEU A 14 17.75 -9.61 -0.43
N GLY A 15 18.52 -10.67 -0.76
CA GLY A 15 18.66 -11.86 0.06
C GLY A 15 19.24 -11.52 1.44
N TRP A 16 20.31 -10.73 1.46
CA TRP A 16 20.95 -10.29 2.70
C TRP A 16 20.01 -9.46 3.60
N LEU A 17 19.17 -8.59 3.03
CA LEU A 17 18.14 -7.85 3.79
C LEU A 17 17.04 -8.76 4.36
N LYS A 18 16.73 -9.86 3.67
CA LYS A 18 15.75 -10.84 4.15
C LYS A 18 16.28 -11.59 5.37
N ASP A 19 17.57 -11.91 5.34
CA ASP A 19 18.25 -12.62 6.44
C ASP A 19 18.63 -11.68 7.60
N ASN A 20 18.70 -10.36 7.35
CA ASN A 20 19.04 -9.32 8.33
C ASN A 20 17.99 -8.19 8.34
N PRO A 21 16.78 -8.43 8.88
CA PRO A 21 15.65 -7.50 8.73
C PRO A 21 15.77 -6.20 9.54
N THR A 22 16.65 -6.15 10.54
CA THR A 22 16.93 -4.93 11.34
C THR A 22 17.94 -4.01 10.67
N GLU A 23 18.64 -4.48 9.65
CA GLU A 23 19.71 -3.76 8.99
C GLU A 23 19.20 -2.82 7.89
N SER A 24 19.96 -1.76 7.63
CA SER A 24 19.53 -0.75 6.67
C SER A 24 19.74 -1.21 5.22
N PRO A 25 18.85 -0.81 4.29
CA PRO A 25 19.06 -1.01 2.85
C PRO A 25 20.36 -0.38 2.33
N THR A 26 20.89 0.66 2.99
CA THR A 26 22.20 1.26 2.72
C THR A 26 23.34 0.31 3.10
N SER A 27 23.26 -0.35 4.26
CA SER A 27 24.22 -1.39 4.68
C SER A 27 24.28 -2.51 3.63
N ALA A 28 23.12 -3.01 3.21
CA ALA A 28 23.00 -4.07 2.21
C ALA A 28 23.60 -3.68 0.84
N ALA A 29 23.37 -2.44 0.39
CA ALA A 29 23.93 -1.93 -0.85
C ALA A 29 25.46 -1.81 -0.81
N ARG A 30 26.02 -1.38 0.33
CA ARG A 30 27.46 -1.25 0.53
C ARG A 30 28.15 -2.62 0.55
N ILE A 31 27.61 -3.56 1.32
CA ILE A 31 28.13 -4.93 1.44
C ILE A 31 28.12 -5.64 0.09
N ASN A 32 27.08 -5.42 -0.72
CA ASN A 32 26.94 -6.07 -2.03
C ASN A 32 27.49 -5.24 -3.20
N HIS A 33 28.36 -4.25 -2.92
CA HIS A 33 29.06 -3.42 -3.90
C HIS A 33 28.15 -2.89 -5.02
N LYS A 34 27.01 -2.31 -4.62
CA LYS A 34 26.03 -1.74 -5.53
C LYS A 34 26.51 -0.36 -6.02
N PRO A 35 26.80 -0.17 -7.33
CA PRO A 35 27.36 1.09 -7.82
C PRO A 35 26.34 2.25 -7.85
N ASN A 36 25.04 1.97 -7.69
CA ASN A 36 24.00 3.00 -7.61
C ASN A 36 23.07 2.73 -6.42
N GLU A 37 23.55 3.08 -5.23
CA GLU A 37 22.85 2.94 -3.96
C GLU A 37 21.49 3.66 -3.99
N LYS A 38 21.42 4.88 -4.53
CA LYS A 38 20.17 5.65 -4.63
C LYS A 38 19.09 4.92 -5.44
N ALA A 39 19.47 4.25 -6.53
CA ALA A 39 18.54 3.45 -7.33
C ALA A 39 18.05 2.20 -6.56
N PHE A 40 18.94 1.54 -5.80
CA PHE A 40 18.59 0.41 -4.95
C PHE A 40 17.65 0.82 -3.80
N LEU A 41 17.94 1.92 -3.12
CA LEU A 41 17.09 2.47 -2.07
C LEU A 41 15.69 2.82 -2.59
N LYS A 42 15.60 3.48 -3.76
CA LYS A 42 14.30 3.74 -4.41
C LYS A 42 13.56 2.45 -4.74
N GLN A 43 14.26 1.39 -5.12
CA GLN A 43 13.65 0.09 -5.43
C GLN A 43 13.13 -0.61 -4.17
N VAL A 44 13.92 -0.63 -3.08
CA VAL A 44 13.50 -1.18 -1.78
C VAL A 44 12.34 -0.36 -1.19
N GLN A 45 12.41 0.96 -1.28
CA GLN A 45 11.32 1.86 -0.88
C GLN A 45 10.06 1.64 -1.71
N ARG A 46 10.16 1.40 -3.02
CA ARG A 46 8.99 1.06 -3.85
C ARG A 46 8.38 -0.29 -3.47
N ALA A 47 9.19 -1.25 -3.02
CA ALA A 47 8.71 -2.53 -2.53
C ALA A 47 8.01 -2.40 -1.16
N SER A 48 8.48 -1.51 -0.28
CA SER A 48 7.86 -1.25 1.03
C SER A 48 6.74 -0.21 1.00
N SER A 49 6.71 0.65 -0.03
CA SER A 49 5.67 1.66 -0.27
C SER A 49 4.53 1.13 -1.15
N GLN A 50 4.36 -0.19 -1.24
CA GLN A 50 3.17 -0.77 -1.85
C GLN A 50 1.94 -0.36 -1.03
N ASN A 51 1.27 0.68 -1.54
CA ASN A 51 -0.07 1.15 -1.22
C ASN A 51 -0.81 0.27 -0.23
N LYS A 52 -0.87 0.72 1.02
CA LYS A 52 -1.73 0.11 2.02
C LYS A 52 -3.18 0.37 1.59
N ILE A 53 -3.75 -0.59 0.85
CA ILE A 53 -5.20 -0.77 0.82
C ILE A 53 -5.63 -0.76 2.29
N LEU A 54 -6.59 0.10 2.64
CA LEU A 54 -7.12 0.15 4.00
C LEU A 54 -7.46 -1.27 4.43
N LYS A 55 -6.86 -1.71 5.53
CA LYS A 55 -7.21 -3.01 6.11
C LYS A 55 -8.69 -2.98 6.52
N PRO A 56 -9.41 -4.10 6.54
CA PRO A 56 -10.84 -4.12 6.85
C PRO A 56 -11.22 -3.39 8.15
N TYR A 57 -10.39 -3.50 9.20
CA TYR A 57 -10.63 -2.77 10.45
C TYR A 57 -10.50 -1.26 10.32
N GLN A 58 -9.64 -0.77 9.41
CA GLN A 58 -9.48 0.66 9.15
C GLN A 58 -10.68 1.20 8.39
N ASP A 59 -11.20 0.44 7.41
CA ASP A 59 -12.43 0.79 6.71
C ASP A 59 -13.63 0.87 7.68
N GLU A 60 -13.75 -0.11 8.58
CA GLU A 60 -14.83 -0.12 9.58
C GLU A 60 -14.72 1.03 10.59
N ALA A 61 -13.51 1.37 11.03
CA ALA A 61 -13.26 2.51 11.91
C ALA A 61 -13.69 3.83 11.25
N ILE A 62 -13.35 4.01 9.97
CA ILE A 62 -13.73 5.20 9.19
C ILE A 62 -15.26 5.27 9.04
N ARG A 63 -15.92 4.17 8.70
CA ARG A 63 -17.39 4.12 8.59
C ARG A 63 -18.08 4.45 9.91
N THR A 64 -17.55 3.94 11.02
CA THR A 64 -18.08 4.20 12.37
C THR A 64 -17.96 5.66 12.74
N LEU A 65 -16.80 6.28 12.47
CA LEU A 65 -16.58 7.70 12.69
C LEU A 65 -17.60 8.55 11.90
N LEU A 66 -17.75 8.25 10.61
CA LEU A 66 -18.66 8.98 9.72
C LEU A 66 -20.12 8.84 10.15
N LEU A 67 -20.56 7.65 10.55
CA LEU A 67 -21.89 7.44 11.11
C LEU A 67 -22.15 8.33 12.33
N ASN A 68 -21.19 8.43 13.25
CA ASN A 68 -21.34 9.24 14.45
C ASN A 68 -21.40 10.74 14.13
N VAL A 69 -20.58 11.22 13.19
CA VAL A 69 -20.63 12.60 12.72
C VAL A 69 -21.98 12.93 12.07
N ILE A 70 -22.48 12.06 11.20
CA ILE A 70 -23.79 12.27 10.53
C ILE A 70 -24.92 12.28 11.56
N ARG A 71 -24.88 11.38 12.55
CA ARG A 71 -25.85 11.38 13.66
C ARG A 71 -25.85 12.70 14.39
N TYR A 72 -24.67 13.20 14.75
CA TYR A 72 -24.52 14.48 15.44
C TYR A 72 -25.11 15.62 14.62
N ILE A 73 -24.72 15.74 13.34
CA ILE A 73 -25.21 16.80 12.44
C ILE A 73 -26.73 16.72 12.29
N LYS A 74 -27.30 15.53 12.05
CA LYS A 74 -28.73 15.36 11.85
C LYS A 74 -29.56 15.69 13.09
N LEU A 75 -29.04 15.38 14.29
CA LEU A 75 -29.65 15.77 15.56
C LEU A 75 -29.61 17.29 15.78
N GLN A 76 -28.53 17.96 15.35
CA GLN A 76 -28.43 19.42 15.44
C GLN A 76 -29.38 20.12 14.47
N GLU A 77 -29.52 19.60 13.24
CA GLU A 77 -30.41 20.15 12.22
C GLU A 77 -31.89 19.95 12.56
N ASN A 78 -32.24 18.79 13.13
CA ASN A 78 -33.61 18.47 13.51
C ASN A 78 -33.61 17.57 14.76
N PRO A 79 -33.93 18.12 15.96
CA PRO A 79 -33.97 17.36 17.20
C PRO A 79 -35.00 16.22 17.22
N ALA A 80 -36.05 16.31 16.40
CA ALA A 80 -37.07 15.27 16.25
C ALA A 80 -36.67 14.18 15.21
N PHE A 81 -35.49 14.29 14.60
CA PHE A 81 -35.03 13.32 13.62
C PHE A 81 -34.63 12.01 14.31
N ASN A 82 -35.25 10.91 13.87
CA ASN A 82 -34.90 9.58 14.35
C ASN A 82 -33.41 9.28 14.09
N ARG A 83 -32.69 8.90 15.14
CA ARG A 83 -31.24 8.67 15.07
C ARG A 83 -30.90 7.67 13.96
N PRO A 84 -30.04 8.05 12.99
CA PRO A 84 -29.73 7.17 11.88
C PRO A 84 -29.12 5.84 12.34
N SER A 85 -29.71 4.73 11.89
CA SER A 85 -29.21 3.38 12.18
C SER A 85 -28.01 3.03 11.29
N ARG A 86 -27.30 1.95 11.62
CA ARG A 86 -26.20 1.46 10.77
C ARG A 86 -26.71 1.01 9.40
N GLY A 87 -27.90 0.39 9.35
CA GLY A 87 -28.56 0.00 8.10
C GLY A 87 -28.90 1.20 7.23
N TRP A 88 -29.51 2.23 7.82
CA TRP A 88 -29.76 3.50 7.14
C TRP A 88 -28.47 4.11 6.58
N PHE A 89 -27.38 4.09 7.35
CA PHE A 89 -26.11 4.65 6.92
C PHE A 89 -25.50 3.90 5.76
N LEU A 90 -25.55 2.56 5.75
CA LEU A 90 -25.06 1.78 4.62
C LEU A 90 -25.86 2.09 3.36
N GLU A 91 -27.19 2.15 3.45
CA GLU A 91 -28.04 2.54 2.32
C GLU A 91 -27.71 3.95 1.83
N TRP A 92 -27.62 4.92 2.76
CA TRP A 92 -27.22 6.30 2.45
C TRP A 92 -25.83 6.33 1.79
N TRP A 93 -24.85 5.60 2.33
CA TRP A 93 -23.49 5.51 1.81
C TRP A 93 -23.46 4.99 0.37
N HIS A 94 -24.24 3.95 0.08
CA HIS A 94 -24.35 3.39 -1.27
C HIS A 94 -25.10 4.31 -2.24
N ARG A 95 -26.17 4.98 -1.78
CA ARG A 95 -26.99 5.89 -2.60
C ARG A 95 -26.26 7.19 -2.96
N ASN A 96 -25.50 7.76 -2.03
CA ASN A 96 -24.90 9.09 -2.21
C ASN A 96 -23.74 9.13 -3.21
N LYS A 97 -23.37 7.97 -3.81
CA LYS A 97 -22.26 7.85 -4.77
C LYS A 97 -21.05 8.68 -4.32
N LEU A 98 -20.78 8.72 -2.99
CA LEU A 98 -19.64 9.42 -2.42
C LEU A 98 -18.47 9.02 -3.28
N TYR A 99 -17.86 10.00 -3.94
CA TYR A 99 -16.84 9.74 -4.94
C TYR A 99 -15.91 8.71 -4.34
N LYS A 100 -16.00 7.46 -4.82
CA LYS A 100 -15.01 6.44 -4.47
C LYS A 100 -13.74 7.17 -4.80
N ILE A 101 -12.93 7.49 -3.79
CA ILE A 101 -11.63 8.07 -4.03
C ILE A 101 -11.00 7.01 -4.92
N LYS A 102 -10.98 7.28 -6.23
CA LYS A 102 -10.47 6.36 -7.24
C LYS A 102 -8.98 6.49 -7.04
N THR A 103 -8.47 5.84 -6.01
CA THR A 103 -7.06 5.51 -5.96
C THR A 103 -6.80 4.79 -7.27
N LYS A 104 -5.95 5.37 -8.12
CA LYS A 104 -5.63 4.81 -9.44
C LYS A 104 -5.45 3.30 -9.25
N PRO A 105 -6.13 2.43 -10.03
CA PRO A 105 -5.90 1.01 -9.93
C PRO A 105 -4.40 0.82 -10.10
N LEU A 106 -3.77 0.28 -9.07
CA LEU A 106 -2.34 0.02 -9.13
C LEU A 106 -2.17 -0.96 -10.25
N VAL A 107 -1.39 -0.56 -11.24
CA VAL A 107 -0.97 -1.42 -12.33
C VAL A 107 -0.49 -2.72 -11.67
N ILE A 108 -1.32 -3.76 -11.79
CA ILE A 108 -0.92 -5.11 -11.46
C ILE A 108 0.09 -5.41 -12.56
N VAL A 109 1.38 -5.18 -12.28
CA VAL A 109 2.45 -5.65 -13.15
C VAL A 109 2.38 -7.16 -13.04
N ARG A 110 1.54 -7.78 -13.89
CA ARG A 110 1.65 -9.21 -14.17
C ARG A 110 3.03 -9.36 -14.77
N LEU A 111 3.96 -9.91 -13.98
CA LEU A 111 5.22 -10.40 -14.50
C LEU A 111 4.88 -11.52 -15.48
N THR A 112 4.64 -11.17 -16.75
CA THR A 112 4.70 -12.15 -17.83
C THR A 112 6.17 -12.44 -18.01
N SER A 113 6.66 -13.44 -17.29
CA SER A 113 7.92 -14.11 -17.61
C SER A 113 7.77 -14.71 -19.01
N GLN A 114 8.08 -13.94 -20.05
CA GLN A 114 8.34 -14.49 -21.35
C GLN A 114 9.69 -15.20 -21.25
N VAL A 115 9.62 -16.51 -21.12
CA VAL A 115 10.76 -17.39 -21.31
C VAL A 115 10.90 -17.55 -22.82
N GLU A 116 11.78 -16.77 -23.45
CA GLU A 116 12.33 -17.17 -24.74
C GLU A 116 13.51 -18.09 -24.48
N VAL A 117 13.27 -19.40 -24.58
CA VAL A 117 14.34 -20.36 -24.86
C VAL A 117 14.59 -20.28 -26.36
N LYS A 118 15.77 -19.85 -26.76
CA LYS A 118 16.31 -20.19 -28.08
C LYS A 118 17.71 -20.78 -27.91
N TYR A 119 17.83 -21.94 -28.54
CA TYR A 119 18.93 -22.90 -28.59
C TYR A 119 20.25 -22.29 -29.04
#